data_AF-A0A0B7A3A7-F1
#
_entry.id   AF-A0A0B7A3A7-F1
#
_cell.length_a   1.000
_cell.length_b   1.000
_cell.length_c   1.000
_cell.angle_alpha   90.00
_cell.angle_beta   90.00
_cell.angle_gamma   90.00
#
_symmetry.space_group_name_H-M   'P 1'
#
loop_
_entity.id
_entity.type
_entity.pdbx_description
1 polymer ?
#
loop_
_entity_poly.entity_id
_entity_poly.type
_entity_poly.pdbx_seq_one_letter_code
_entity_poly.pdbx_strand_id
1 'polypeptide(L)'
;VLSPMLPHLYLSSSKGTFQMLQTWRQGVIRSRSNQRQDSGVLLTSVHSCCDDCTWDTETSYTGGTFFLQAGDHLHVEVSAMGLISFQAESSYFGLFMLTN
;
A
#
# COMPACT_ATOMS: atom_id res chain seq x y z
N VAL A 1 0.47 -15.35 -21.82
CA VAL A 1 1.80 -14.74 -21.59
C VAL A 1 1.70 -13.97 -20.28
N LEU A 2 2.57 -14.24 -19.31
CA LEU A 2 2.63 -13.51 -18.04
C LEU A 2 3.43 -12.23 -18.29
N SER A 3 2.79 -11.06 -18.19
CA SER A 3 3.47 -9.78 -18.32
C SER A 3 3.77 -9.21 -16.93
N PRO A 4 5.01 -8.76 -16.67
CA PRO A 4 5.32 -8.10 -15.41
C PRO A 4 4.65 -6.71 -15.36
N MET A 5 4.05 -6.38 -14.22
CA MET A 5 3.50 -5.05 -13.93
C MET A 5 4.22 -4.43 -12.75
N LEU A 6 4.36 -3.10 -12.75
CA LEU A 6 4.94 -2.33 -11.65
C LEU A 6 3.83 -1.57 -10.92
N PRO A 7 3.28 -2.10 -9.81
CA PRO A 7 2.45 -1.33 -8.89
C PRO A 7 3.24 -0.32 -8.08
N HIS A 8 2.58 0.80 -7.83
CA HIS A 8 3.04 1.89 -6.99
C HIS A 8 1.91 2.32 -6.07
N LEU A 9 2.19 2.39 -4.77
CA LEU A 9 1.26 2.81 -3.73
C LEU A 9 1.83 4.01 -2.97
N TYR A 10 1.07 5.09 -2.97
CA TYR A 10 1.34 6.30 -2.19
C TYR A 10 0.21 6.50 -1.20
N LEU A 11 0.54 6.72 0.08
CA LEU A 11 -0.43 7.01 1.12
C LEU A 11 0.12 8.07 2.07
N SER A 12 -0.68 9.10 2.32
CA SER A 12 -0.37 10.18 3.26
C SER A 12 -1.15 10.01 4.56
N SER A 13 -0.46 10.09 5.70
CA SER A 13 -1.03 9.91 7.03
C SER A 13 -0.84 11.17 7.89
N SER A 14 -1.87 11.56 8.63
CA SER A 14 -1.93 12.68 9.59
C SER A 14 -2.47 12.18 10.94
N LYS A 15 -1.73 12.39 12.05
CA LYS A 15 -2.07 11.83 13.38
C LYS A 15 -2.48 12.89 14.43
N GLY A 16 -3.34 12.49 15.38
CA GLY A 16 -3.62 13.15 16.67
C GLY A 16 -3.22 12.25 17.87
N THR A 17 -2.81 12.88 18.98
CA THR A 17 -2.02 12.37 20.14
C THR A 17 -2.46 11.04 20.78
N PHE A 18 -1.50 10.13 21.08
CA PHE A 18 -1.44 9.18 22.24
C PHE A 18 -0.16 8.28 22.19
N GLN A 19 0.46 8.01 23.37
CA GLN A 19 1.76 7.32 23.60
C GLN A 19 1.83 5.84 23.13
N MET A 20 2.57 5.58 22.05
CA MET A 20 3.28 4.35 21.64
C MET A 20 3.96 4.62 20.28
N LEU A 21 5.19 4.14 20.05
CA LEU A 21 5.74 3.99 18.67
C LEU A 21 4.78 3.10 17.87
N GLN A 22 3.82 3.70 17.18
CA GLN A 22 2.84 2.99 16.38
C GLN A 22 3.42 2.77 15.00
N THR A 23 3.37 1.51 14.57
CA THR A 23 3.72 1.15 13.20
C THR A 23 2.47 1.11 12.36
N TRP A 24 2.48 1.85 11.27
CA TRP A 24 1.43 1.86 10.27
C TRP A 24 1.88 1.02 9.10
N ARG A 25 1.00 0.11 8.68
CA ARG A 25 1.26 -0.80 7.58
C ARG A 25 0.31 -0.49 6.44
N GLN A 26 0.87 -0.54 5.24
CA GLN A 26 0.12 -0.52 4.01
C GLN A 26 0.68 -1.59 3.08
N GLY A 27 -0.19 -2.27 2.34
CA GLY A 27 0.25 -3.31 1.42
C GLY A 27 -0.70 -3.50 0.27
N VAL A 28 -0.17 -4.09 -0.81
CA VAL A 28 -0.95 -4.53 -1.96
C VAL A 28 -1.13 -6.03 -1.88
N ILE A 29 -2.38 -6.46 -1.87
CA ILE A 29 -2.77 -7.86 -1.79
C ILE A 29 -3.32 -8.26 -3.15
N ARG A 30 -2.89 -9.43 -3.63
CA ARG A 30 -3.47 -10.10 -4.77
C ARG A 30 -4.48 -11.12 -4.30
N SER A 31 -5.68 -11.09 -4.86
CA SER A 31 -6.68 -12.15 -4.74
C SER A 31 -6.94 -12.81 -6.08
N ARG A 32 -7.01 -14.15 -6.07
CA ARG A 32 -7.28 -14.99 -7.24
C ARG A 32 -8.41 -15.95 -6.93
N SER A 33 -9.52 -15.82 -7.66
CA SER A 33 -10.77 -16.58 -7.41
C SER A 33 -10.58 -18.11 -7.52
N ASN A 34 -9.82 -18.57 -8.51
CA ASN A 34 -9.64 -20.00 -8.79
C ASN A 34 -8.62 -20.72 -7.90
N GLN A 35 -7.84 -19.99 -7.09
CA GLN A 35 -6.75 -20.59 -6.30
C GLN A 35 -6.42 -19.69 -5.10
N ARG A 36 -7.12 -19.90 -3.97
CA ARG A 36 -6.89 -19.10 -2.74
C ARG A 36 -5.43 -19.19 -2.25
N GLN A 37 -4.73 -20.29 -2.55
CA GLN A 37 -3.31 -20.47 -2.21
C GLN A 37 -2.37 -19.53 -2.98
N ASP A 38 -2.81 -19.03 -4.15
CA ASP A 38 -2.05 -18.05 -4.94
C ASP A 38 -2.39 -16.59 -4.58
N SER A 39 -3.36 -16.40 -3.66
CA SER A 39 -3.64 -15.08 -3.11
C SER A 39 -2.63 -14.76 -2.01
N GLY A 40 -2.22 -13.49 -1.91
CA GLY A 40 -1.21 -13.11 -0.92
C GLY A 40 -0.74 -11.67 -1.06
N VAL A 41 0.11 -11.29 -0.10
CA VAL A 41 0.75 -9.97 -0.08
C VAL A 41 1.81 -9.92 -1.18
N LEU A 42 1.69 -8.94 -2.08
CA LEU A 42 2.72 -8.66 -3.08
C LEU A 42 3.79 -7.75 -2.51
N LEU A 43 3.37 -6.70 -1.79
CA LEU A 43 4.27 -5.73 -1.18
C LEU A 43 3.66 -5.16 0.09
N THR A 44 4.52 -4.81 1.04
CA THR A 44 4.17 -4.14 2.28
C THR A 44 5.17 -3.04 2.55
N SER A 45 4.67 -1.90 3.01
CA SER A 45 5.46 -0.86 3.66
C SER A 45 5.04 -0.70 5.11
N VAL A 46 6.01 -0.44 5.98
CA VAL A 46 5.79 -0.20 7.41
C VAL A 46 6.47 1.09 7.80
N HIS A 47 5.73 2.01 8.41
CA HIS A 47 6.23 3.30 8.86
C HIS A 47 6.05 3.43 10.36
N SER A 48 7.09 3.88 11.04
CA SER A 48 7.03 4.25 12.46
C SER A 48 6.84 5.76 12.55
N CYS A 49 5.77 6.23 13.20
CA CYS A 49 5.61 7.66 13.48
C CYS A 49 6.00 7.98 14.92
N CYS A 50 6.61 9.15 15.09
CA CYS A 50 6.89 9.80 16.36
C CYS A 50 5.59 10.30 17.00
N ASP A 51 5.43 10.15 18.32
CA ASP A 51 4.24 10.62 19.05
C ASP A 51 4.31 12.08 19.49
N ASP A 52 5.53 12.61 19.66
CA ASP A 52 5.77 13.96 20.21
C ASP A 52 6.01 15.01 19.12
N CYS A 53 5.82 14.61 17.88
CA CYS A 53 5.99 15.46 16.72
C CYS A 53 4.64 16.09 16.40
N THR A 54 4.41 17.27 16.99
CA THR A 54 3.23 18.08 16.70
C THR A 54 3.26 18.46 15.21
N TRP A 55 2.45 17.78 14.40
CA TRP A 55 2.28 17.97 12.95
C TRP A 55 3.19 17.16 12.01
N ASP A 56 3.55 15.93 12.35
CA ASP A 56 4.15 15.03 11.35
C ASP A 56 3.07 14.51 10.38
N THR A 57 3.11 15.03 9.15
CA THR A 57 2.44 14.43 8.00
C THR A 57 3.47 13.65 7.21
N GLU A 58 3.33 12.33 7.20
CA GLU A 58 4.26 11.45 6.51
C GLU A 58 3.56 10.81 5.31
N THR A 59 4.25 10.81 4.16
CA THR A 59 3.78 10.10 2.97
C THR A 59 4.68 8.92 2.72
N SER A 60 4.07 7.74 2.71
CA SER A 60 4.74 6.50 2.37
C SER A 60 4.57 6.19 0.90
N TYR A 61 5.68 5.79 0.28
CA TYR A 61 5.69 5.23 -1.07
C TYR A 61 6.30 3.84 -1.08
N THR A 62 5.66 2.93 -1.78
CA THR A 62 6.22 1.61 -2.06
C THR A 62 5.81 1.14 -3.46
N GLY A 63 6.67 0.36 -4.09
CA GLY A 63 6.40 -0.21 -5.40
C GLY A 63 7.32 -1.38 -5.70
N GLY A 64 6.97 -2.15 -6.72
CA GLY A 64 7.73 -3.34 -7.09
C GLY A 64 7.15 -4.01 -8.31
N THR A 65 7.86 -4.98 -8.89
CA THR A 65 7.43 -5.69 -10.11
C THR A 65 6.84 -7.04 -9.75
N PHE A 66 5.64 -7.34 -10.25
CA PHE A 66 4.98 -8.62 -10.02
C PHE A 66 4.41 -9.18 -11.31
N PHE A 67 4.43 -10.51 -11.42
CA PHE A 67 3.70 -11.20 -12.46
C PHE A 67 2.22 -11.29 -12.07
N LEU A 68 1.37 -10.74 -12.93
CA LEU A 68 -0.08 -10.78 -12.80
C LEU A 68 -0.68 -11.61 -13.92
N GLN A 69 -1.78 -12.29 -13.62
CA GLN A 69 -2.59 -13.03 -14.57
C GLN A 69 -3.91 -12.33 -14.82
N ALA A 70 -4.50 -12.60 -15.98
CA ALA A 70 -5.86 -12.16 -16.27
C ALA A 70 -6.81 -12.73 -15.20
N GLY A 71 -7.62 -11.86 -14.59
CA GLY A 71 -8.53 -12.21 -13.50
C GLY A 71 -7.92 -12.11 -12.10
N ASP A 72 -6.65 -11.71 -11.95
CA ASP A 72 -6.14 -11.28 -10.65
C ASP A 72 -6.80 -9.96 -10.22
N HIS A 73 -7.21 -9.89 -8.96
CA HIS A 73 -7.71 -8.67 -8.33
C HIS A 73 -6.67 -8.14 -7.35
N LEU A 74 -6.38 -6.85 -7.43
CA LEU A 74 -5.49 -6.18 -6.50
C LEU A 74 -6.28 -5.25 -5.61
N HIS A 75 -5.98 -5.26 -4.32
CA HIS A 75 -6.53 -4.32 -3.37
C HIS A 75 -5.46 -3.84 -2.40
N VAL A 76 -5.66 -2.64 -1.87
CA VAL A 76 -4.76 -2.03 -0.90
C VAL A 76 -5.36 -2.22 0.49
N GLU A 77 -4.57 -2.74 1.43
CA GLU A 77 -4.93 -2.77 2.85
C GLU A 77 -4.07 -1.80 3.64
N VAL A 78 -4.68 -1.14 4.62
CA VAL A 78 -4.03 -0.17 5.50
C VAL A 78 -4.44 -0.43 6.94
N SER A 79 -3.49 -0.37 7.87
CA SER A 79 -3.74 -0.65 9.29
C SER A 79 -4.14 0.59 10.12
N ALA A 80 -4.19 1.77 9.50
CA ALA A 80 -4.30 3.09 10.15
C ALA A 80 -5.61 3.83 9.85
N MET A 81 -6.74 3.12 9.84
CA MET A 81 -8.04 3.72 9.53
C MET A 81 -8.36 4.88 10.48
N GLY A 82 -8.62 6.08 9.92
CA GLY A 82 -8.89 7.32 10.67
C GLY A 82 -7.71 8.27 10.80
N LEU A 83 -6.50 7.85 10.40
CA LEU A 83 -5.30 8.69 10.39
C LEU A 83 -4.75 8.90 8.97
N ILE A 84 -5.31 8.23 7.97
CA ILE A 84 -4.90 8.38 6.57
C ILE A 84 -5.74 9.46 5.89
N SER A 85 -5.05 10.38 5.20
CA SER A 85 -5.66 11.35 4.31
C SER A 85 -5.85 10.71 2.92
N PHE A 86 -7.10 10.55 2.48
CA PHE A 86 -7.42 9.98 1.16
C PHE A 86 -7.54 11.04 0.05
N GLN A 87 -6.74 12.12 0.14
CA GLN A 87 -6.69 13.13 -0.91
C GLN A 87 -6.00 12.54 -2.15
N ALA A 88 -6.61 12.72 -3.33
CA ALA A 88 -6.11 12.14 -4.58
C ALA A 88 -4.68 12.59 -4.93
N GLU A 89 -4.28 13.77 -4.46
CA GLU A 89 -2.95 14.36 -4.65
C GLU A 89 -1.85 13.63 -3.86
N SER A 90 -2.20 12.93 -2.78
CA SER A 90 -1.24 12.34 -1.83
C SER A 90 -1.49 10.86 -1.56
N SER A 91 -2.61 10.32 -2.02
CA SER A 91 -3.04 8.93 -1.80
C SER A 91 -3.55 8.33 -3.10
N TYR A 92 -2.72 7.51 -3.74
CA TYR A 92 -3.01 6.92 -5.04
C TYR A 92 -2.36 5.54 -5.21
N PHE A 93 -3.00 4.73 -6.04
CA PHE A 93 -2.53 3.41 -6.44
C PHE A 93 -2.50 3.33 -7.97
N GLY A 94 -1.34 3.00 -8.52
CA GLY A 94 -1.11 2.94 -9.95
C GLY A 94 -0.45 1.64 -10.36
N LEU A 95 -0.71 1.22 -11.60
CA LEU A 95 -0.11 0.06 -12.25
C LEU A 95 0.28 0.46 -13.67
N PHE A 96 1.42 -0.02 -14.13
CA PHE A 96 1.75 -0.01 -15.54
C PHE A 96 2.35 -1.34 -15.96
N MET A 97 2.12 -1.70 -17.22
CA MET A 97 2.67 -2.92 -17.82
C MET A 97 4.08 -2.63 -18.31
N LEU A 98 5.02 -3.49 -17.95
CA LEU A 98 6.36 -3.44 -18.52
C LEU A 98 6.35 -4.15 -19.87
N THR A 99 6.72 -3.43 -20.91
CA THR A 99 7.02 -3.99 -22.24
C THR A 99 8.49 -4.33 -22.31
N ASN A 100 8.80 -5.50 -22.86
CA ASN A 100 10.15 -5.87 -23.26
C ASN A 100 10.51 -5.15 -24.57
#